data_AF-A0AAE5CJ74-F1
#
_entry.id   AF-A0AAE5CJ74-F1
#
_cell.length_a   1.000
_cell.length_b   1.000
_cell.length_c   1.000
_cell.angle_alpha   90.00
_cell.angle_beta   90.00
_cell.angle_gamma   90.00
#
_symmetry.space_group_name_H-M   'P 1'
#
loop_
_entity.id
_entity.type
_entity.pdbx_description
1 polymer ?
#
loop_
_entity_poly.entity_id
_entity_poly.type
_entity_poly.pdbx_seq_one_letter_code
_entity_poly.pdbx_strand_id
1 'polypeptide(L)'
;MNARLDFFGNATAAKFTKYINSAGKVIGDSTLPATTQELVKIRASQINGCGFCTDMHTKDAAHAGESALRLNLVAAWREATVFTDAERAALELTEQGTRIADAAGGVPEDVWTNATKYFDEDQLAALVGLIALINSYNRMNVIAATPAGGYTPGQWADMSVASEFDALRPRLVGVAYGLLGSVTEAEDVVQEAWIRLQRSNLDEIDDLTGWLVTTTSRLALDVLRSARSRRESYVGPWLPEPVETAADPADAVSLADSISWAMLVVLETLAPAERAAFVLHDLFGLSFTEIGTALGRNPAACRKLASRARDHIDSRKPRFTIDPTVHRSVVDAFAEAATSGDLEGLLRVLDPNAVLTADGGGIVRAALEPVVGAEAIAAFLSGIAAQGPHKTMRATVVNHNPALLVFVGDALDGVVALGITEGLVTSIDFVRNPQKLNGIGIQGR
;
A
#
# COMPACT_ATOMS: atom_id res chain seq x y z
N MET A 1 -22.46 11.21 30.81
CA MET A 1 -21.70 12.35 30.25
C MET A 1 -21.28 11.97 28.85
N ASN A 2 -21.42 12.86 27.88
CA ASN A 2 -20.99 12.62 26.50
C ASN A 2 -19.66 13.33 26.25
N ALA A 3 -18.78 12.73 25.45
CA ALA A 3 -17.54 13.38 25.04
C ALA A 3 -17.85 14.66 24.24
N ARG A 4 -17.01 15.68 24.40
CA ARG A 4 -17.07 16.96 23.66
C ARG A 4 -16.60 16.81 22.21
N LEU A 5 -15.76 15.81 21.94
CA LEU A 5 -15.23 15.51 20.62
C LEU A 5 -15.16 14.00 20.45
N ASP A 6 -15.62 13.52 19.29
CA ASP A 6 -15.36 12.16 18.84
C ASP A 6 -14.02 12.13 18.07
N PHE A 7 -12.98 11.59 18.70
CA PHE A 7 -11.67 11.44 18.07
C PHE A 7 -11.65 10.40 16.94
N PHE A 8 -12.65 9.52 16.88
CA PHE A 8 -12.72 8.42 15.93
C PHE A 8 -13.57 8.75 14.70
N GLY A 9 -14.64 9.53 14.88
CA GLY A 9 -15.48 10.01 13.79
C GLY A 9 -14.93 11.23 13.03
N ASN A 10 -13.83 11.83 13.48
CA ASN A 10 -13.22 13.01 12.85
C ASN A 10 -11.93 12.65 12.09
N ALA A 11 -11.86 12.99 10.80
CA ALA A 11 -10.74 12.61 9.93
C ALA A 11 -9.37 13.15 10.40
N THR A 12 -9.31 14.38 10.88
CA THR A 12 -8.07 14.98 11.40
C THR A 12 -7.64 14.29 12.70
N ALA A 13 -8.60 14.07 13.61
CA ALA A 13 -8.37 13.41 14.87
C ALA A 13 -7.91 11.94 14.70
N ALA A 14 -8.51 11.21 13.75
CA ALA A 14 -8.13 9.85 13.42
C ALA A 14 -6.69 9.79 12.89
N LYS A 15 -6.32 10.70 11.97
CA LYS A 15 -4.94 10.77 11.44
C LYS A 15 -3.92 11.14 12.51
N PHE A 16 -4.24 12.08 13.39
CA PHE A 16 -3.37 12.45 14.50
C PHE A 16 -3.19 11.29 15.50
N THR A 17 -4.30 10.65 15.89
CA THR A 17 -4.29 9.49 16.80
C THR A 17 -3.49 8.33 16.22
N LYS A 18 -3.52 8.11 14.90
CA LYS A 18 -2.67 7.11 14.23
C LYS A 18 -1.18 7.32 14.54
N TYR A 19 -0.65 8.53 14.42
CA TYR A 19 0.76 8.78 14.69
C TYR A 19 1.12 8.61 16.16
N ILE A 20 0.21 8.99 17.06
CA ILE A 20 0.38 8.77 18.50
C ILE A 20 0.35 7.27 18.83
N ASN A 21 -0.56 6.49 18.22
CA ASN A 21 -0.60 5.04 18.34
C ASN A 21 0.72 4.41 17.87
N SER A 22 1.27 4.85 16.73
CA SER A 22 2.56 4.38 16.22
C SER A 22 3.71 4.67 17.19
N ALA A 23 3.72 5.85 17.82
CA ALA A 23 4.70 6.15 18.88
C ALA A 23 4.53 5.24 20.10
N GLY A 24 3.29 4.90 20.45
CA GLY A 24 2.98 3.93 21.51
C GLY A 24 3.48 2.52 21.22
N LYS A 25 3.39 2.06 19.97
CA LYS A 25 3.91 0.75 19.57
C LYS A 25 5.42 0.62 19.80
N VAL A 26 6.19 1.65 19.46
CA VAL A 26 7.65 1.68 19.70
C VAL A 26 7.99 1.46 21.18
N ILE A 27 7.19 2.02 22.09
CA ILE A 27 7.37 1.87 23.53
C ILE A 27 6.91 0.48 24.00
N GLY A 28 5.78 -0.01 23.48
CA GLY A 28 5.26 -1.34 23.78
C GLY A 28 6.25 -2.46 23.41
N ASP A 29 6.94 -2.32 22.28
CA ASP A 29 7.93 -3.29 21.77
C ASP A 29 9.32 -3.14 22.41
N SER A 30 9.51 -2.20 23.35
CA SER A 30 10.79 -1.94 24.00
C SER A 30 11.14 -2.96 25.10
N THR A 31 12.37 -2.90 25.61
CA THR A 31 12.83 -3.72 26.74
C THR A 31 12.34 -3.23 28.11
N LEU A 32 11.56 -2.13 28.17
CA LEU A 32 10.95 -1.62 29.40
C LEU A 32 9.84 -2.58 29.86
N PRO A 33 9.87 -3.12 31.10
CA PRO A 33 8.90 -4.12 31.54
C PRO A 33 7.45 -3.66 31.39
N ALA A 34 6.59 -4.49 30.80
CA ALA A 34 5.18 -4.17 30.53
C ALA A 34 4.41 -3.75 31.79
N THR A 35 4.69 -4.38 32.94
CA THR A 35 4.12 -4.00 34.24
C THR A 35 4.49 -2.57 34.63
N THR A 36 5.78 -2.20 34.52
CA THR A 36 6.25 -0.83 34.74
C THR A 36 5.56 0.15 33.80
N GLN A 37 5.35 -0.21 32.53
CA GLN A 37 4.66 0.64 31.57
C GLN A 37 3.22 0.95 32.04
N GLU A 38 2.47 -0.05 32.45
CA GLU A 38 1.08 0.16 32.94
C GLU A 38 1.04 0.96 34.24
N LEU A 39 1.95 0.71 35.19
CA LEU A 39 2.03 1.48 36.43
C LEU A 39 2.29 2.97 36.17
N VAL A 40 3.21 3.28 35.24
CA VAL A 40 3.51 4.65 34.80
C VAL A 40 2.29 5.30 34.15
N LYS A 41 1.62 4.59 33.23
CA LYS A 41 0.41 5.10 32.56
C LYS A 41 -0.69 5.42 33.57
N ILE A 42 -0.95 4.52 34.52
CA ILE A 42 -1.93 4.71 35.59
C ILE A 42 -1.55 5.92 36.44
N ARG A 43 -0.29 6.02 36.88
CA ARG A 43 0.14 7.11 37.78
C ARG A 43 0.06 8.48 37.11
N ALA A 44 0.54 8.62 35.89
CA ALA A 44 0.43 9.86 35.14
C ALA A 44 -1.04 10.26 34.92
N SER A 45 -1.92 9.29 34.65
CA SER A 45 -3.36 9.52 34.48
C SER A 45 -4.04 10.00 35.77
N GLN A 46 -3.66 9.42 36.92
CA GLN A 46 -4.14 9.85 38.23
C GLN A 46 -3.75 11.31 38.54
N ILE A 47 -2.49 11.69 38.25
CA ILE A 47 -2.00 13.05 38.49
C ILE A 47 -2.76 14.06 37.62
N ASN A 48 -3.01 13.72 36.36
CA ASN A 48 -3.71 14.58 35.41
C ASN A 48 -5.24 14.56 35.56
N GLY A 49 -5.79 13.68 36.40
CA GLY A 49 -7.24 13.48 36.52
C GLY A 49 -7.92 12.90 35.27
N CYS A 50 -7.20 12.15 34.42
CA CYS A 50 -7.80 11.49 33.25
C CYS A 50 -8.55 10.21 33.67
N GLY A 51 -9.84 10.34 34.01
CA GLY A 51 -10.66 9.19 34.43
C GLY A 51 -10.72 8.06 33.39
N PHE A 52 -10.82 8.40 32.10
CA PHE A 52 -10.85 7.42 31.00
C PHE A 52 -9.54 6.64 30.88
N CYS A 53 -8.40 7.32 30.92
CA CYS A 53 -7.09 6.71 30.85
C CYS A 53 -6.83 5.84 32.09
N THR A 54 -7.25 6.29 33.28
CA THR A 54 -7.19 5.48 34.50
C THR A 54 -8.06 4.22 34.40
N ASP A 55 -9.30 4.33 33.89
CA ASP A 55 -10.18 3.16 33.67
C ASP A 55 -9.53 2.17 32.69
N MET A 56 -9.02 2.66 31.56
CA MET A 56 -8.38 1.84 30.53
C MET A 56 -7.18 1.06 31.06
N HIS A 57 -6.15 1.78 31.53
CA HIS A 57 -4.88 1.16 31.91
C HIS A 57 -5.02 0.28 33.16
N THR A 58 -5.96 0.60 34.06
CA THR A 58 -6.26 -0.29 35.19
C THR A 58 -6.87 -1.61 34.72
N LYS A 59 -7.79 -1.59 33.76
CA LYS A 59 -8.43 -2.78 33.21
C LYS A 59 -7.46 -3.61 32.35
N ASP A 60 -6.63 -2.96 31.53
CA ASP A 60 -5.60 -3.64 30.74
C ASP A 60 -4.57 -4.31 31.64
N ALA A 61 -4.07 -3.61 32.66
CA ALA A 61 -3.14 -4.19 33.64
C ALA A 61 -3.75 -5.38 34.39
N ALA A 62 -5.00 -5.25 34.85
CA ALA A 62 -5.70 -6.35 35.51
C ALA A 62 -5.89 -7.56 34.57
N HIS A 63 -6.21 -7.31 33.30
CA HIS A 63 -6.32 -8.36 32.28
C HIS A 63 -4.97 -9.06 32.04
N ALA A 64 -3.86 -8.31 32.06
CA ALA A 64 -2.50 -8.82 31.98
C ALA A 64 -2.00 -9.50 33.27
N GLY A 65 -2.83 -9.61 34.31
CA GLY A 65 -2.54 -10.35 35.54
C GLY A 65 -2.02 -9.52 36.71
N GLU A 66 -2.03 -8.18 36.63
CA GLU A 66 -1.68 -7.34 37.78
C GLU A 66 -2.69 -7.46 38.92
N SER A 67 -2.18 -7.43 40.15
CA SER A 67 -3.02 -7.64 41.33
C SER A 67 -3.85 -6.39 41.66
N ALA A 68 -5.09 -6.60 42.11
CA ALA A 68 -5.95 -5.51 42.59
C ALA A 68 -5.29 -4.70 43.72
N LEU A 69 -4.49 -5.35 44.59
CA LEU A 69 -3.75 -4.67 45.65
C LEU A 69 -2.76 -3.65 45.08
N ARG A 70 -1.93 -4.05 44.11
CA ARG A 70 -0.96 -3.15 43.46
C ARG A 70 -1.65 -2.02 42.72
N LEU A 71 -2.69 -2.32 41.92
CA LEU A 71 -3.45 -1.31 41.18
C LEU A 71 -4.08 -0.24 42.09
N ASN A 72 -4.66 -0.66 43.22
CA ASN A 72 -5.24 0.26 44.20
C ASN A 72 -4.18 1.12 44.92
N LEU A 73 -2.95 0.60 45.07
CA LEU A 73 -1.87 1.28 45.79
C LEU A 73 -0.98 2.17 44.91
N VAL A 74 -1.15 2.20 43.58
CA VAL A 74 -0.36 3.08 42.68
C VAL A 74 -0.45 4.55 43.11
N ALA A 75 -1.61 4.99 43.58
CA ALA A 75 -1.80 6.38 44.02
C ALA A 75 -1.01 6.73 45.30
N ALA A 76 -0.66 5.72 46.09
CA ALA A 76 0.02 5.81 47.38
C ALA A 76 1.36 5.05 47.39
N TRP A 77 1.99 4.92 46.21
CA TRP A 77 3.12 4.03 46.01
C TRP A 77 4.32 4.29 46.94
N ARG A 78 4.53 5.53 47.40
CA ARG A 78 5.65 5.91 48.26
C ARG A 78 5.67 5.13 49.57
N GLU A 79 4.51 4.88 50.16
CA GLU A 79 4.36 4.12 51.42
C GLU A 79 4.05 2.63 51.18
N ALA A 80 3.79 2.24 49.94
CA ALA A 80 3.42 0.88 49.60
C ALA A 80 4.66 -0.02 49.42
N THR A 81 4.66 -1.16 50.10
CA THR A 81 5.76 -2.16 50.06
C THR A 81 5.68 -3.13 48.88
N VAL A 82 4.64 -3.03 48.06
CA VAL A 82 4.35 -3.98 46.97
C VAL A 82 5.01 -3.64 45.64
N PHE A 83 5.77 -2.55 45.57
CA PHE A 83 6.48 -2.09 44.38
C PHE A 83 7.99 -2.27 44.54
N THR A 84 8.65 -2.73 43.47
CA THR A 84 10.12 -2.89 43.44
C THR A 84 10.82 -1.52 43.40
N ASP A 85 12.11 -1.47 43.74
CA ASP A 85 12.86 -0.21 43.68
C ASP A 85 12.91 0.39 42.26
N ALA A 86 12.98 -0.45 41.23
CA ALA A 86 12.90 -0.03 39.84
C ALA A 86 11.54 0.61 39.49
N GLU A 87 10.44 -0.03 39.90
CA GLU A 87 9.08 0.52 39.72
C GLU A 87 8.91 1.84 40.47
N ARG A 88 9.45 1.93 41.70
CA ARG A 88 9.43 3.16 42.52
C ARG A 88 10.20 4.28 41.85
N ALA A 89 11.38 4.00 41.27
CA ALA A 89 12.15 4.98 40.52
C ALA A 89 11.40 5.45 39.26
N ALA A 90 10.73 4.54 38.53
CA ALA A 90 9.91 4.90 37.38
C ALA A 90 8.68 5.75 37.75
N LEU A 91 8.00 5.42 38.86
CA LEU A 91 6.87 6.19 39.38
C LEU A 91 7.30 7.59 39.85
N GLU A 92 8.47 7.72 40.46
CA GLU A 92 9.03 9.02 40.84
C GLU A 92 9.37 9.89 39.63
N LEU A 93 10.05 9.33 38.64
CA LEU A 93 10.34 10.02 37.38
C LEU A 93 9.04 10.43 36.67
N THR A 94 8.01 9.58 36.71
CA THR A 94 6.69 9.86 36.15
C THR A 94 6.01 11.04 36.84
N GLU A 95 6.09 11.13 38.17
CA GLU A 95 5.54 12.26 38.92
C GLU A 95 6.19 13.57 38.53
N GLN A 96 7.53 13.61 38.47
CA GLN A 96 8.27 14.81 38.10
C GLN A 96 8.06 15.20 36.64
N GLY A 97 8.12 14.23 35.72
CA GLY A 97 7.90 14.43 34.29
C GLY A 97 6.46 14.79 33.93
N THR A 98 5.48 14.46 34.77
CA THR A 98 4.08 14.86 34.59
C THR A 98 3.83 16.27 35.11
N ARG A 99 4.46 16.67 36.21
CA ARG A 99 4.26 17.95 36.90
C ARG A 99 5.25 19.04 36.49
N ILE A 100 5.69 19.05 35.23
CA ILE A 100 6.68 20.00 34.71
C ILE A 100 6.26 21.47 34.95
N ALA A 101 4.96 21.77 34.89
CA ALA A 101 4.46 23.13 35.15
C ALA A 101 4.60 23.57 36.62
N ASP A 102 4.63 22.63 37.56
CA ASP A 102 4.73 22.89 39.00
C ASP A 102 6.19 23.09 39.45
N ALA A 103 7.16 22.60 38.66
CA ALA A 103 8.59 22.61 38.98
C ALA A 103 9.37 23.51 38.00
N ALA A 104 9.72 24.72 38.43
CA ALA A 104 10.45 25.71 37.61
C ALA A 104 11.86 25.24 37.14
N GLY A 105 12.39 24.14 37.68
CA GLY A 105 13.71 23.58 37.36
C GLY A 105 13.71 22.28 36.55
N GLY A 106 12.55 21.76 36.13
CA GLY A 106 12.45 20.46 35.45
C GLY A 106 12.58 19.27 36.40
N VAL A 107 12.97 18.11 35.86
CA VAL A 107 13.19 16.87 36.64
C VAL A 107 14.45 17.04 37.51
N PRO A 108 14.38 16.86 38.85
CA PRO A 108 15.54 16.94 39.71
C PRO A 108 16.64 15.91 39.37
N GLU A 109 17.91 16.31 39.50
CA GLU A 109 19.07 15.47 39.16
C GLU A 109 19.15 14.18 39.98
N ASP A 110 18.74 14.22 41.25
CA ASP A 110 18.68 13.06 42.13
C ASP A 110 17.61 12.05 41.69
N VAL A 111 16.47 12.53 41.18
CA VAL A 111 15.43 11.68 40.58
C VAL A 111 15.94 11.00 39.31
N TRP A 112 16.62 11.76 38.43
CA TRP A 112 17.25 11.19 37.23
C TRP A 112 18.32 10.16 37.59
N THR A 113 19.24 10.51 38.49
CA THR A 113 20.29 9.63 39.00
C THR A 113 19.74 8.39 39.68
N ASN A 114 18.54 8.45 40.28
CA ASN A 114 17.91 7.28 40.85
C ASN A 114 17.38 6.33 39.78
N ALA A 115 16.76 6.84 38.71
CA ALA A 115 16.26 6.03 37.61
C ALA A 115 17.39 5.29 36.86
N THR A 116 18.54 5.95 36.64
CA THR A 116 19.69 5.35 35.93
C THR A 116 20.34 4.18 36.65
N LYS A 117 20.04 3.95 37.94
CA LYS A 117 20.48 2.75 38.67
C LYS A 117 19.78 1.47 38.21
N TYR A 118 18.58 1.60 37.63
CA TYR A 118 17.69 0.46 37.34
C TYR A 118 17.35 0.28 35.87
N PHE A 119 17.52 1.33 35.06
CA PHE A 119 17.17 1.33 33.64
C PHE A 119 18.38 1.69 32.79
N ASP A 120 18.61 0.93 31.72
CA ASP A 120 19.61 1.28 30.70
C ASP A 120 19.13 2.43 29.79
N GLU A 121 19.97 2.86 28.86
CA GLU A 121 19.68 4.01 27.98
C GLU A 121 18.42 3.79 27.13
N ASP A 122 18.23 2.58 26.59
CA ASP A 122 17.07 2.23 25.78
C ASP A 122 15.79 2.22 26.62
N GLN A 123 15.83 1.65 27.83
CA GLN A 123 14.71 1.65 28.77
C GLN A 123 14.38 3.05 29.29
N LEU A 124 15.38 3.90 29.54
CA LEU A 124 15.17 5.29 29.93
C LEU A 124 14.53 6.10 28.79
N ALA A 125 14.97 5.89 27.55
CA ALA A 125 14.36 6.52 26.39
C ALA A 125 12.89 6.08 26.23
N ALA A 126 12.60 4.79 26.39
CA ALA A 126 11.24 4.26 26.37
C ALA A 126 10.39 4.83 27.53
N LEU A 127 10.94 4.95 28.73
CA LEU A 127 10.25 5.49 29.91
C LEU A 127 9.91 6.98 29.76
N VAL A 128 10.87 7.80 29.28
CA VAL A 128 10.63 9.22 29.00
C VAL A 128 9.59 9.39 27.88
N GLY A 129 9.71 8.60 26.81
CA GLY A 129 8.74 8.56 25.72
C GLY A 129 7.35 8.18 26.21
N LEU A 130 7.25 7.18 27.10
CA LEU A 130 6.00 6.73 27.71
C LEU A 130 5.34 7.83 28.53
N ILE A 131 6.11 8.50 29.41
CA ILE A 131 5.63 9.60 30.24
C ILE A 131 5.07 10.73 29.36
N ALA A 132 5.78 11.11 28.30
CA ALA A 132 5.33 12.13 27.36
C ALA A 132 4.06 11.71 26.60
N LEU A 133 4.01 10.45 26.15
CA LEU A 133 2.90 9.90 25.39
C LEU A 133 1.61 9.82 26.21
N ILE A 134 1.66 9.25 27.42
CA ILE A 134 0.48 9.19 28.29
C ILE A 134 0.01 10.59 28.68
N ASN A 135 0.93 11.53 28.88
CA ASN A 135 0.58 12.93 29.13
C ASN A 135 -0.17 13.57 27.95
N SER A 136 0.12 13.15 26.71
CA SER A 136 -0.61 13.58 25.52
C SER A 136 -2.03 13.00 25.49
N TYR A 137 -2.18 11.69 25.75
CA TYR A 137 -3.50 11.04 25.85
C TYR A 137 -4.36 11.61 26.98
N ASN A 138 -3.76 11.88 28.14
CA ASN A 138 -4.44 12.51 29.26
C ASN A 138 -4.99 13.88 28.85
N ARG A 139 -4.19 14.70 28.19
CA ARG A 139 -4.63 16.02 27.68
C ARG A 139 -5.78 15.89 26.70
N MET A 140 -5.67 15.00 25.72
CA MET A 140 -6.73 14.77 24.73
C MET A 140 -8.05 14.37 25.40
N ASN A 141 -8.04 13.36 26.27
CA ASN A 141 -9.25 12.85 26.90
C ASN A 141 -9.84 13.79 27.95
N VAL A 142 -9.01 14.51 28.71
CA VAL A 142 -9.47 15.51 29.67
C VAL A 142 -10.09 16.72 28.95
N ILE A 143 -9.44 17.23 27.91
CA ILE A 143 -9.95 18.36 27.11
C ILE A 143 -11.28 17.98 26.44
N ALA A 144 -11.36 16.77 25.88
CA ALA A 144 -12.57 16.25 25.25
C ALA A 144 -13.61 15.72 26.25
N ALA A 145 -13.34 15.70 27.56
CA ALA A 145 -14.23 15.15 28.58
C ALA A 145 -14.72 13.74 28.26
N THR A 146 -13.82 12.86 27.81
CA THR A 146 -14.13 11.46 27.51
C THR A 146 -14.59 10.74 28.80
N PRO A 147 -15.78 10.11 28.83
CA PRO A 147 -16.29 9.46 30.04
C PRO A 147 -15.56 8.14 30.34
N ALA A 148 -15.34 7.87 31.63
CA ALA A 148 -14.76 6.62 32.12
C ALA A 148 -15.82 5.55 32.40
N GLY A 149 -15.39 4.30 32.57
CA GLY A 149 -16.18 3.17 33.08
C GLY A 149 -16.64 2.19 32.00
N GLY A 150 -16.71 2.64 30.75
CA GLY A 150 -17.18 1.83 29.62
C GLY A 150 -16.10 1.05 28.87
N TYR A 151 -14.81 1.22 29.21
CA TYR A 151 -13.73 0.54 28.49
C TYR A 151 -13.75 -0.98 28.73
N THR A 152 -13.46 -1.77 27.71
CA THR A 152 -13.15 -3.21 27.82
C THR A 152 -11.76 -3.49 27.28
N PRO A 153 -10.95 -4.35 27.93
CA PRO A 153 -9.63 -4.73 27.42
C PRO A 153 -9.69 -5.16 25.95
N GLY A 154 -8.78 -4.62 25.13
CA GLY A 154 -8.71 -4.90 23.69
C GLY A 154 -9.70 -4.14 22.80
N GLN A 155 -10.55 -3.25 23.36
CA GLN A 155 -11.61 -2.54 22.61
C GLN A 155 -11.12 -1.76 21.38
N TRP A 156 -9.85 -1.35 21.32
CA TRP A 156 -9.29 -0.61 20.18
C TRP A 156 -8.24 -1.38 19.38
N ALA A 157 -8.02 -2.66 19.66
CA ALA A 157 -7.12 -3.51 18.86
C ALA A 157 -7.63 -3.66 17.42
N ASP A 158 -8.95 -3.83 17.23
CA ASP A 158 -9.55 -3.93 15.89
C ASP A 158 -9.44 -2.63 15.08
N MET A 159 -9.48 -1.48 15.76
CA MET A 159 -9.35 -0.17 15.12
C MET A 159 -7.91 0.14 14.69
N SER A 160 -6.90 -0.30 15.44
CA SER A 160 -5.50 -0.16 15.02
C SER A 160 -5.24 -1.03 13.79
N VAL A 161 -5.72 -2.27 13.78
CA VAL A 161 -5.55 -3.22 12.67
C VAL A 161 -6.17 -2.72 11.37
N ALA A 162 -7.39 -2.18 11.42
CA ALA A 162 -8.00 -1.56 10.24
C ALA A 162 -7.16 -0.38 9.71
N SER A 163 -6.67 0.48 10.60
CA SER A 163 -5.85 1.65 10.21
C SER A 163 -4.47 1.29 9.64
N GLU A 164 -3.89 0.18 10.11
CA GLU A 164 -2.64 -0.41 9.62
C GLU A 164 -2.85 -1.08 8.26
N PHE A 165 -3.95 -1.84 8.12
CA PHE A 165 -4.34 -2.42 6.84
C PHE A 165 -4.54 -1.35 5.77
N ASP A 166 -5.31 -0.29 6.07
CA ASP A 166 -5.53 0.82 5.14
C ASP A 166 -4.23 1.52 4.75
N ALA A 167 -3.25 1.60 5.67
CA ALA A 167 -1.92 2.13 5.37
C ALA A 167 -1.15 1.26 4.37
N LEU A 168 -1.31 -0.06 4.47
CA LEU A 168 -0.64 -1.05 3.61
C LEU A 168 -1.40 -1.31 2.30
N ARG A 169 -2.71 -1.02 2.25
CA ARG A 169 -3.60 -1.32 1.12
C ARG A 169 -3.01 -0.89 -0.24
N PRO A 170 -2.47 0.33 -0.43
CA PRO A 170 -1.89 0.71 -1.72
C PRO A 170 -0.69 -0.16 -2.13
N ARG A 171 0.15 -0.56 -1.18
CA ARG A 171 1.28 -1.45 -1.42
C ARG A 171 0.79 -2.86 -1.78
N LEU A 172 -0.20 -3.38 -1.06
CA LEU A 172 -0.77 -4.70 -1.31
C LEU A 172 -1.45 -4.78 -2.68
N VAL A 173 -2.19 -3.72 -3.07
CA VAL A 173 -2.80 -3.61 -4.40
C VAL A 173 -1.71 -3.58 -5.47
N GLY A 174 -0.65 -2.79 -5.27
CA GLY A 174 0.50 -2.78 -6.18
C GLY A 174 1.11 -4.17 -6.37
N VAL A 175 1.35 -4.92 -5.29
CA VAL A 175 1.89 -6.29 -5.35
C VAL A 175 0.97 -7.19 -6.17
N ALA A 176 -0.32 -7.21 -5.85
CA ALA A 176 -1.28 -8.06 -6.54
C ALA A 176 -1.42 -7.66 -8.02
N TYR A 177 -1.44 -6.36 -8.33
CA TYR A 177 -1.51 -5.84 -9.69
C TYR A 177 -0.29 -6.23 -10.52
N GLY A 178 0.93 -6.09 -9.99
CA GLY A 178 2.14 -6.53 -10.68
C GLY A 178 2.17 -8.04 -10.96
N LEU A 179 1.52 -8.84 -10.13
CA LEU A 179 1.38 -10.28 -10.32
C LEU A 179 0.30 -10.65 -11.34
N LEU A 180 -0.83 -9.94 -11.35
CA LEU A 180 -2.03 -10.31 -12.09
C LEU A 180 -2.19 -9.59 -13.44
N GLY A 181 -1.74 -8.34 -13.51
CA GLY A 181 -1.99 -7.44 -14.64
C GLY A 181 -3.45 -6.98 -14.71
N SER A 182 -4.20 -7.02 -13.61
CA SER A 182 -5.61 -6.63 -13.50
C SER A 182 -5.82 -5.90 -12.19
N VAL A 183 -6.32 -4.66 -12.24
CA VAL A 183 -6.60 -3.85 -11.04
C VAL A 183 -7.77 -4.44 -10.31
N THR A 184 -8.80 -4.83 -11.05
CA THR A 184 -10.01 -5.42 -10.48
C THR A 184 -9.66 -6.70 -9.71
N GLU A 185 -8.89 -7.62 -10.32
CA GLU A 185 -8.48 -8.85 -9.62
C GLU A 185 -7.50 -8.55 -8.46
N ALA A 186 -6.70 -7.49 -8.55
CA ALA A 186 -5.80 -7.08 -7.48
C ALA A 186 -6.56 -6.55 -6.25
N GLU A 187 -7.56 -5.71 -6.44
CA GLU A 187 -8.41 -5.20 -5.36
C GLU A 187 -9.18 -6.34 -4.67
N ASP A 188 -9.73 -7.28 -5.45
CA ASP A 188 -10.41 -8.48 -4.93
C ASP A 188 -9.48 -9.32 -4.06
N VAL A 189 -8.23 -9.54 -4.49
CA VAL A 189 -7.22 -10.27 -3.72
C VAL A 189 -6.91 -9.57 -2.39
N VAL A 190 -6.78 -8.24 -2.41
CA VAL A 190 -6.49 -7.46 -1.19
C VAL A 190 -7.69 -7.47 -0.24
N GLN A 191 -8.91 -7.42 -0.77
CA GLN A 191 -10.13 -7.56 0.02
C GLN A 191 -10.23 -8.96 0.66
N GLU A 192 -9.89 -10.03 -0.07
CA GLU A 192 -9.85 -11.38 0.50
C GLU A 192 -8.76 -11.50 1.59
N ALA A 193 -7.60 -10.85 1.42
CA ALA A 193 -6.56 -10.80 2.46
C ALA A 193 -7.06 -10.12 3.74
N TRP A 194 -7.85 -9.03 3.63
CA TRP A 194 -8.51 -8.39 4.76
C TRP A 194 -9.49 -9.33 5.49
N ILE A 195 -10.34 -10.02 4.73
CA ILE A 195 -11.31 -10.97 5.31
C ILE A 195 -10.60 -12.11 6.05
N ARG A 196 -9.46 -12.58 5.53
CA ARG A 196 -8.65 -13.59 6.23
C ARG A 196 -8.01 -13.04 7.50
N LEU A 197 -7.54 -11.80 7.50
CA LEU A 197 -7.00 -11.15 8.68
C LEU A 197 -8.04 -11.07 9.79
N GLN A 198 -9.26 -10.63 9.48
CA GLN A 198 -10.38 -10.56 10.43
C GLN A 198 -10.79 -11.92 11.03
N ARG A 199 -10.49 -13.03 10.34
CA ARG A 199 -10.77 -14.39 10.80
C ARG A 199 -9.59 -15.04 11.52
N SER A 200 -8.43 -14.37 11.54
CA SER A 200 -7.21 -14.87 12.14
C SER A 200 -7.13 -14.43 13.61
N ASN A 201 -6.42 -15.19 14.43
CA ASN A 201 -6.10 -14.76 15.78
C ASN A 201 -4.96 -13.73 15.71
N LEU A 202 -5.26 -12.44 15.94
CA LEU A 202 -4.29 -11.36 15.82
C LEU A 202 -3.13 -11.49 16.82
N ASP A 203 -3.38 -12.10 17.98
CA ASP A 203 -2.37 -12.33 19.02
C ASP A 203 -1.27 -13.33 18.58
N GLU A 204 -1.51 -14.10 17.52
CA GLU A 204 -0.54 -15.03 16.92
C GLU A 204 0.27 -14.40 15.77
N ILE A 205 0.00 -13.13 15.41
CA ILE A 205 0.64 -12.43 14.30
C ILE A 205 1.67 -11.44 14.83
N ASP A 206 2.92 -11.88 14.92
CA ASP A 206 4.05 -11.05 15.36
C ASP A 206 4.39 -9.92 14.36
N ASP A 207 4.26 -10.18 13.05
CA ASP A 207 4.49 -9.23 11.96
C ASP A 207 3.29 -9.16 11.02
N LEU A 208 2.40 -8.20 11.28
CA LEU A 208 1.21 -7.96 10.48
C LEU A 208 1.54 -7.61 9.02
N THR A 209 2.63 -6.86 8.79
CA THR A 209 3.02 -6.45 7.44
C THR A 209 3.49 -7.66 6.64
N GLY A 210 4.40 -8.46 7.20
CA GLY A 210 4.88 -9.69 6.57
C GLY A 210 3.75 -10.70 6.33
N TRP A 211 2.81 -10.82 7.27
CA TRP A 211 1.63 -11.67 7.12
C TRP A 211 0.75 -11.22 5.95
N LEU A 212 0.43 -9.93 5.86
CA LEU A 212 -0.40 -9.36 4.79
C LEU A 212 0.26 -9.49 3.42
N VAL A 213 1.55 -9.16 3.32
CA VAL A 213 2.30 -9.29 2.06
C VAL A 213 2.34 -10.75 1.61
N THR A 214 2.60 -11.69 2.51
CA THR A 214 2.64 -13.12 2.20
C THR A 214 1.26 -13.64 1.76
N THR A 215 0.20 -13.27 2.49
CA THR A 215 -1.17 -13.70 2.21
C THR A 215 -1.66 -13.16 0.87
N THR A 216 -1.50 -11.86 0.62
CA THR A 216 -1.82 -11.21 -0.66
C THR A 216 -1.04 -11.85 -1.81
N SER A 217 0.27 -12.10 -1.63
CA SER A 217 1.10 -12.74 -2.68
C SER A 217 0.60 -14.14 -3.03
N ARG A 218 0.27 -14.96 -2.01
CA ARG A 218 -0.28 -16.32 -2.21
C ARG A 218 -1.62 -16.31 -2.93
N LEU A 219 -2.52 -15.43 -2.52
CA LEU A 219 -3.82 -15.26 -3.16
C LEU A 219 -3.68 -14.83 -4.63
N ALA A 220 -2.83 -13.83 -4.91
CA ALA A 220 -2.53 -13.41 -6.27
C ALA A 220 -1.91 -14.55 -7.11
N LEU A 221 -1.05 -15.37 -6.53
CA LEU A 221 -0.48 -16.55 -7.19
C LEU A 221 -1.51 -17.64 -7.51
N ASP A 222 -2.49 -17.86 -6.63
CA ASP A 222 -3.60 -18.77 -6.87
C ASP A 222 -4.46 -18.25 -8.03
N VAL A 223 -4.81 -16.96 -8.00
CA VAL A 223 -5.56 -16.30 -9.07
C VAL A 223 -4.77 -16.35 -10.39
N LEU A 224 -3.48 -16.03 -10.40
CA LEU A 224 -2.63 -16.06 -11.59
C LEU A 224 -2.58 -17.46 -12.24
N ARG A 225 -2.48 -18.51 -11.42
CA ARG A 225 -2.52 -19.90 -11.90
C ARG A 225 -3.87 -20.25 -12.52
N SER A 226 -4.97 -19.83 -11.88
CA SER A 226 -6.31 -20.05 -12.40
C SER A 226 -6.59 -19.22 -13.67
N ALA A 227 -6.15 -17.96 -13.70
CA ALA A 227 -6.30 -17.05 -14.81
C ALA A 227 -5.65 -17.61 -16.08
N ARG A 228 -4.49 -18.26 -15.98
CA ARG A 228 -3.87 -18.93 -17.13
C ARG A 228 -4.78 -19.97 -17.77
N SER A 229 -5.43 -20.82 -16.96
CA SER A 229 -6.39 -21.80 -17.49
C SER A 229 -7.62 -21.14 -18.14
N ARG A 230 -8.10 -20.01 -17.58
CA ARG A 230 -9.17 -19.22 -18.21
C ARG A 230 -8.71 -18.60 -19.52
N ARG A 231 -7.46 -18.13 -19.57
CA ARG A 231 -6.85 -17.47 -20.74
C ARG A 231 -6.65 -18.41 -21.93
N GLU A 232 -6.59 -19.73 -21.72
CA GLU A 232 -6.60 -20.72 -22.82
C GLU A 232 -7.89 -20.68 -23.65
N SER A 233 -9.00 -20.24 -23.03
CA SER A 233 -10.30 -20.06 -23.70
C SER A 233 -10.60 -18.60 -24.08
N TYR A 234 -9.63 -17.70 -23.93
CA TYR A 234 -9.81 -16.27 -24.22
C TYR A 234 -9.85 -16.02 -25.74
N VAL A 235 -10.77 -15.16 -26.18
CA VAL A 235 -10.93 -14.84 -27.59
C VAL A 235 -10.03 -13.66 -27.97
N GLY A 236 -8.99 -13.95 -28.75
CA GLY A 236 -8.01 -12.97 -29.22
C GLY A 236 -6.85 -12.75 -28.24
N PRO A 237 -6.01 -11.73 -28.47
CA PRO A 237 -4.87 -11.41 -27.61
C PRO A 237 -5.31 -10.91 -26.23
N TRP A 238 -4.55 -11.27 -25.19
CA TRP A 238 -4.72 -10.74 -23.84
C TRP A 238 -3.76 -9.58 -23.58
N LEU A 239 -4.28 -8.44 -23.14
CA LEU A 239 -3.50 -7.30 -22.64
C LEU A 239 -3.78 -7.05 -21.13
N PRO A 240 -2.84 -6.49 -20.36
CA PRO A 240 -3.10 -6.06 -18.98
C PRO A 240 -4.22 -5.01 -18.90
N GLU A 241 -4.82 -4.85 -17.71
CA GLU A 241 -5.71 -3.72 -17.40
C GLU A 241 -4.88 -2.43 -17.23
N PRO A 242 -5.07 -1.40 -18.08
CA PRO A 242 -4.34 -0.15 -17.99
C PRO A 242 -4.82 0.71 -16.82
N VAL A 243 -3.88 1.44 -16.22
CA VAL A 243 -4.16 2.45 -15.19
C VAL A 243 -3.69 3.80 -15.67
N GLU A 244 -4.57 4.80 -15.65
CA GLU A 244 -4.19 6.17 -15.95
C GLU A 244 -3.28 6.70 -14.83
N THR A 245 -2.03 7.00 -15.17
CA THR A 245 -1.03 7.54 -14.24
C THR A 245 -0.87 9.03 -14.47
N ALA A 246 -0.74 9.82 -13.40
CA ALA A 246 -0.48 11.24 -13.51
C ALA A 246 0.79 11.51 -14.34
N ALA A 247 0.77 12.58 -15.14
CA ALA A 247 1.90 12.96 -15.98
C ALA A 247 3.12 13.43 -15.17
N ASP A 248 2.92 13.88 -13.93
CA ASP A 248 3.98 14.28 -13.01
C ASP A 248 4.30 13.13 -12.04
N PRO A 249 5.57 12.66 -11.97
CA PRO A 249 6.01 11.68 -10.97
C PRO A 249 5.77 12.10 -9.51
N ALA A 250 5.65 13.40 -9.22
CA ALA A 250 5.31 13.91 -7.89
C ALA A 250 3.85 13.64 -7.50
N ASP A 251 2.98 13.38 -8.48
CA ASP A 251 1.56 13.06 -8.31
C ASP A 251 1.29 11.55 -8.31
N ALA A 252 2.32 10.70 -8.43
CA ALA A 252 2.20 9.26 -8.32
C ALA A 252 1.98 8.86 -6.85
N VAL A 253 0.75 8.47 -6.51
CA VAL A 253 0.33 8.16 -5.13
C VAL A 253 0.40 6.65 -4.82
N SER A 254 0.51 5.77 -5.84
CA SER A 254 0.40 4.32 -5.66
C SER A 254 1.65 3.53 -6.12
N LEU A 255 1.90 2.35 -5.51
CA LEU A 255 2.96 1.44 -5.99
C LEU A 255 2.61 0.80 -7.34
N ALA A 256 1.32 0.73 -7.70
CA ALA A 256 0.88 0.28 -9.01
C ALA A 256 1.32 1.25 -10.12
N ASP A 257 1.54 2.53 -9.77
CA ASP A 257 2.03 3.55 -10.69
C ASP A 257 3.44 3.17 -11.16
N SER A 258 4.28 2.59 -10.30
CA SER A 258 5.70 2.34 -10.59
C SER A 258 5.99 1.29 -11.68
N ILE A 259 5.00 0.48 -12.08
CA ILE A 259 5.18 -0.58 -13.07
C ILE A 259 4.81 -0.05 -14.45
N SER A 260 5.78 0.01 -15.36
CA SER A 260 5.53 0.50 -16.71
C SER A 260 4.62 -0.44 -17.53
N TRP A 261 3.87 0.10 -18.49
CA TRP A 261 3.00 -0.70 -19.38
C TRP A 261 3.79 -1.78 -20.11
N ALA A 262 4.94 -1.40 -20.68
CA ALA A 262 5.81 -2.34 -21.38
C ALA A 262 6.28 -3.48 -20.45
N MET A 263 6.57 -3.17 -19.18
CA MET A 263 6.89 -4.20 -18.19
C MET A 263 5.69 -5.14 -17.97
N LEU A 264 4.48 -4.62 -17.76
CA LEU A 264 3.28 -5.47 -17.58
C LEU A 264 3.05 -6.42 -18.76
N VAL A 265 3.15 -5.91 -20.00
CA VAL A 265 3.02 -6.72 -21.21
C VAL A 265 4.10 -7.80 -21.27
N VAL A 266 5.36 -7.49 -20.95
CA VAL A 266 6.43 -8.50 -20.90
C VAL A 266 6.18 -9.52 -19.80
N LEU A 267 5.73 -9.10 -18.61
CA LEU A 267 5.42 -10.01 -17.51
C LEU A 267 4.36 -11.05 -17.92
N GLU A 268 3.41 -10.73 -18.83
CA GLU A 268 2.36 -11.67 -19.30
C GLU A 268 2.91 -12.89 -20.02
N THR A 269 4.16 -12.80 -20.44
CA THR A 269 4.82 -13.87 -21.18
C THR A 269 5.68 -14.80 -20.31
N LEU A 270 5.81 -14.49 -19.02
CA LEU A 270 6.57 -15.29 -18.06
C LEU A 270 5.73 -16.43 -17.49
N ALA A 271 6.39 -17.51 -17.06
CA ALA A 271 5.71 -18.51 -16.25
C ALA A 271 5.28 -17.91 -14.89
N PRO A 272 4.15 -18.34 -14.29
CA PRO A 272 3.62 -17.72 -13.07
C PRO A 272 4.62 -17.63 -11.91
N ALA A 273 5.45 -18.66 -11.71
CA ALA A 273 6.46 -18.68 -10.66
C ALA A 273 7.66 -17.77 -10.96
N GLU A 274 8.02 -17.58 -12.23
CA GLU A 274 9.07 -16.66 -12.67
C GLU A 274 8.60 -15.21 -12.51
N ARG A 275 7.38 -14.91 -12.99
CA ARG A 275 6.72 -13.62 -12.76
C ARG A 275 6.68 -13.29 -11.28
N ALA A 276 6.21 -14.21 -10.44
CA ALA A 276 6.09 -13.92 -9.02
C ALA A 276 7.42 -13.70 -8.31
N ALA A 277 8.44 -14.52 -8.62
CA ALA A 277 9.76 -14.33 -8.06
C ALA A 277 10.37 -12.97 -8.48
N PHE A 278 10.19 -12.57 -9.74
CA PHE A 278 10.65 -11.28 -10.23
C PHE A 278 9.88 -10.12 -9.62
N VAL A 279 8.55 -10.14 -9.66
CA VAL A 279 7.73 -9.04 -9.14
C VAL A 279 8.03 -8.83 -7.66
N LEU A 280 7.92 -9.87 -6.84
CA LEU A 280 8.11 -9.73 -5.40
C LEU A 280 9.52 -9.24 -5.03
N HIS A 281 10.56 -9.70 -5.74
CA HIS A 281 11.94 -9.32 -5.43
C HIS A 281 12.34 -7.99 -6.08
N ASP A 282 12.22 -7.89 -7.40
CA ASP A 282 12.79 -6.82 -8.22
C ASP A 282 11.92 -5.56 -8.21
N LEU A 283 10.59 -5.70 -8.11
CA LEU A 283 9.68 -4.55 -8.05
C LEU A 283 9.32 -4.17 -6.61
N PHE A 284 9.21 -5.14 -5.70
CA PHE A 284 8.72 -4.91 -4.33
C PHE A 284 9.77 -5.11 -3.22
N GLY A 285 10.99 -5.53 -3.56
CA GLY A 285 12.12 -5.56 -2.63
C GLY A 285 12.09 -6.69 -1.59
N LEU A 286 11.23 -7.71 -1.73
CA LEU A 286 11.18 -8.82 -0.78
C LEU A 286 12.44 -9.69 -0.86
N SER A 287 12.88 -10.22 0.27
CA SER A 287 13.96 -11.21 0.31
C SER A 287 13.53 -12.55 -0.29
N PHE A 288 14.49 -13.32 -0.80
CA PHE A 288 14.21 -14.68 -1.30
C PHE A 288 13.73 -15.66 -0.22
N THR A 289 13.93 -15.33 1.06
CA THR A 289 13.39 -16.09 2.18
C THR A 289 11.89 -15.87 2.29
N GLU A 290 11.43 -14.61 2.28
CA GLU A 290 10.01 -14.25 2.30
C GLU A 290 9.28 -14.80 1.06
N ILE A 291 9.90 -14.65 -0.12
CA ILE A 291 9.36 -15.19 -1.38
C ILE A 291 9.27 -16.72 -1.31
N GLY A 292 10.24 -17.37 -0.69
CA GLY A 292 10.22 -18.82 -0.49
C GLY A 292 9.01 -19.28 0.31
N THR A 293 8.68 -18.55 1.39
CA THR A 293 7.48 -18.77 2.19
C THR A 293 6.20 -18.58 1.36
N ALA A 294 6.13 -17.53 0.53
CA ALA A 294 4.97 -17.28 -0.33
C ALA A 294 4.81 -18.36 -1.42
N LEU A 295 5.91 -18.76 -2.07
CA LEU A 295 5.91 -19.71 -3.20
C LEU A 295 5.93 -21.19 -2.78
N GLY A 296 6.11 -21.50 -1.50
CA GLY A 296 6.34 -22.88 -1.05
C GLY A 296 7.64 -23.48 -1.61
N ARG A 297 8.70 -22.66 -1.73
CA ARG A 297 9.97 -23.02 -2.36
C ARG A 297 11.14 -22.58 -1.50
N ASN A 298 12.29 -23.24 -1.64
CA ASN A 298 13.50 -22.76 -0.96
C ASN A 298 14.04 -21.46 -1.61
N PRO A 299 14.83 -20.64 -0.88
CA PRO A 299 15.32 -19.37 -1.39
C PRO A 299 16.22 -19.48 -2.63
N ALA A 300 16.96 -20.58 -2.77
CA ALA A 300 17.82 -20.81 -3.94
C ALA A 300 17.00 -21.06 -5.22
N ALA A 301 15.87 -21.75 -5.11
CA ALA A 301 14.93 -21.95 -6.21
C ALA A 301 14.28 -20.62 -6.63
N CYS A 302 13.90 -19.78 -5.66
CA CYS A 302 13.34 -18.45 -5.92
C CYS A 302 14.34 -17.55 -6.65
N ARG A 303 15.62 -17.57 -6.25
CA ARG A 303 16.71 -16.88 -6.98
C ARG A 303 16.83 -17.31 -8.43
N LYS A 304 16.76 -18.61 -8.71
CA LYS A 304 16.81 -19.12 -10.09
C LYS A 304 15.61 -18.67 -10.91
N LEU A 305 14.41 -18.65 -10.32
CA LEU A 305 13.19 -18.17 -11.00
C LEU A 305 13.30 -16.68 -11.36
N ALA A 306 13.74 -15.84 -10.41
CA ALA A 306 13.96 -14.42 -10.67
C ALA A 306 15.04 -14.18 -11.73
N SER A 307 16.13 -14.96 -11.70
CA SER A 307 17.18 -14.89 -12.74
C SER A 307 16.63 -15.19 -14.14
N ARG A 308 15.85 -16.27 -14.30
CA ARG A 308 15.25 -16.62 -15.59
C ARG A 308 14.27 -15.56 -16.08
N ALA A 309 13.50 -14.99 -15.17
CA ALA A 309 12.61 -13.88 -15.49
C ALA A 309 13.40 -12.68 -16.03
N ARG A 310 14.53 -12.31 -15.40
CA ARG A 310 15.42 -11.24 -15.90
C ARG A 310 15.95 -11.54 -17.29
N ASP A 311 16.48 -12.74 -17.51
CA ASP A 311 17.01 -13.14 -18.82
C ASP A 311 15.92 -13.02 -19.91
N HIS A 312 14.70 -13.45 -19.59
CA HIS A 312 13.55 -13.35 -20.50
C HIS A 312 13.12 -11.91 -20.76
N ILE A 313 13.07 -11.06 -19.73
CA ILE A 313 12.75 -9.64 -19.85
C ILE A 313 13.82 -8.91 -20.67
N ASP A 314 15.10 -9.12 -20.37
CA ASP A 314 16.21 -8.46 -21.03
C ASP A 314 16.33 -8.87 -22.50
N SER A 315 15.88 -10.07 -22.86
CA SER A 315 15.77 -10.49 -24.27
C SER A 315 14.72 -9.70 -25.08
N ARG A 316 13.81 -8.99 -24.41
CA ARG A 316 12.66 -8.28 -25.00
C ARG A 316 12.66 -6.79 -24.75
N LYS A 317 13.57 -6.26 -23.93
CA LYS A 317 13.71 -4.81 -23.72
C LYS A 317 14.22 -4.15 -25.00
N PRO A 318 13.50 -3.16 -25.56
CA PRO A 318 14.13 -2.14 -26.38
C PRO A 318 15.17 -1.45 -25.50
N ARG A 319 16.43 -1.42 -25.94
CA ARG A 319 17.43 -0.53 -25.36
C ARG A 319 17.00 0.91 -25.72
N PHE A 320 17.38 1.88 -24.89
CA PHE A 320 17.26 3.34 -25.11
C PHE A 320 16.04 4.05 -24.47
N THR A 321 16.36 5.09 -23.71
CA THR A 321 15.47 6.10 -23.13
C THR A 321 15.46 7.34 -24.01
N ILE A 322 14.28 7.83 -24.39
CA ILE A 322 14.11 8.98 -25.30
C ILE A 322 13.39 10.13 -24.59
N ASP A 323 13.64 11.33 -25.07
CA ASP A 323 13.11 12.60 -24.60
C ASP A 323 11.55 12.62 -24.59
N PRO A 324 10.91 12.96 -23.45
CA PRO A 324 9.45 13.09 -23.34
C PRO A 324 8.80 14.04 -24.36
N THR A 325 9.51 15.05 -24.84
CA THR A 325 9.00 15.99 -25.86
C THR A 325 8.83 15.34 -27.22
N VAL A 326 9.75 14.44 -27.58
CA VAL A 326 9.70 13.64 -28.82
C VAL A 326 8.54 12.65 -28.77
N HIS A 327 8.24 12.10 -27.59
CA HIS A 327 7.08 11.21 -27.43
C HIS A 327 5.77 11.94 -27.74
N ARG A 328 5.61 13.19 -27.27
CA ARG A 328 4.37 13.93 -27.46
C ARG A 328 4.07 14.25 -28.93
N SER A 329 5.06 14.71 -29.70
CA SER A 329 4.85 15.00 -31.12
C SER A 329 4.51 13.75 -31.93
N VAL A 330 5.10 12.60 -31.60
CA VAL A 330 4.80 11.32 -32.26
C VAL A 330 3.40 10.83 -31.90
N VAL A 331 3.00 10.93 -30.63
CA VAL A 331 1.64 10.59 -30.17
C VAL A 331 0.58 11.43 -30.88
N ASP A 332 0.79 12.75 -30.94
CA ASP A 332 -0.16 13.66 -31.58
C ASP A 332 -0.27 13.38 -33.09
N ALA A 333 0.87 13.19 -33.78
CA ALA A 333 0.90 12.85 -35.20
C ALA A 333 0.23 11.49 -35.49
N PHE A 334 0.48 10.48 -34.65
CA PHE A 334 -0.18 9.17 -34.76
C PHE A 334 -1.69 9.30 -34.54
N ALA A 335 -2.13 10.04 -33.52
CA ALA A 335 -3.55 10.24 -33.21
C ALA A 335 -4.29 10.94 -34.35
N GLU A 336 -3.69 11.98 -34.93
CA GLU A 336 -4.25 12.71 -36.08
C GLU A 336 -4.36 11.80 -37.31
N ALA A 337 -3.29 11.08 -37.66
CA ALA A 337 -3.28 10.20 -38.82
C ALA A 337 -4.24 9.01 -38.66
N ALA A 338 -4.30 8.41 -37.48
CA ALA A 338 -5.21 7.30 -37.17
C ALA A 338 -6.69 7.72 -37.18
N THR A 339 -6.99 8.95 -36.73
CA THR A 339 -8.37 9.47 -36.70
C THR A 339 -8.85 9.91 -38.08
N SER A 340 -7.97 10.54 -38.87
CA SER A 340 -8.29 11.01 -40.22
C SER A 340 -8.22 9.93 -41.31
N GLY A 341 -7.57 8.79 -41.01
CA GLY A 341 -7.28 7.75 -41.99
C GLY A 341 -6.15 8.13 -42.97
N ASP A 342 -5.25 9.02 -42.57
CA ASP A 342 -4.05 9.38 -43.36
C ASP A 342 -3.03 8.23 -43.35
N LEU A 343 -3.14 7.36 -44.36
CA LEU A 343 -2.25 6.22 -44.54
C LEU A 343 -0.77 6.64 -44.66
N GLU A 344 -0.47 7.71 -45.41
CA GLU A 344 0.89 8.25 -45.56
C GLU A 344 1.41 8.84 -44.24
N GLY A 345 0.53 9.46 -43.46
CA GLY A 345 0.80 9.95 -42.11
C GLY A 345 1.16 8.82 -41.15
N LEU A 346 0.40 7.73 -41.17
CA LEU A 346 0.68 6.54 -40.36
C LEU A 346 2.04 5.91 -40.73
N LEU A 347 2.32 5.75 -42.02
CA LEU A 347 3.61 5.20 -42.48
C LEU A 347 4.82 6.03 -42.05
N ARG A 348 4.67 7.35 -41.88
CA ARG A 348 5.74 8.25 -41.42
C ARG A 348 6.09 8.07 -39.94
N VAL A 349 5.14 7.61 -39.11
CA VAL A 349 5.32 7.51 -37.66
C VAL A 349 5.44 6.07 -37.15
N LEU A 350 5.16 5.07 -37.99
CA LEU A 350 5.27 3.65 -37.63
C LEU A 350 6.67 3.11 -37.89
N ASP A 351 7.19 2.34 -36.94
CA ASP A 351 8.36 1.49 -37.21
C ASP A 351 8.00 0.42 -38.25
N PRO A 352 8.89 0.09 -39.21
CA PRO A 352 8.62 -0.94 -40.21
C PRO A 352 8.18 -2.30 -39.64
N ASN A 353 8.65 -2.64 -38.44
CA ASN A 353 8.32 -3.87 -37.71
C ASN A 353 7.32 -3.65 -36.58
N ALA A 354 6.58 -2.53 -36.59
CA ALA A 354 5.60 -2.23 -35.57
C ALA A 354 4.57 -3.36 -35.43
N VAL A 355 4.08 -3.57 -34.21
CA VAL A 355 3.05 -4.57 -33.92
C VAL A 355 1.85 -3.91 -33.27
N LEU A 356 0.67 -4.15 -33.84
CA LEU A 356 -0.61 -3.78 -33.24
C LEU A 356 -1.27 -5.01 -32.62
N THR A 357 -1.52 -4.94 -31.32
CA THR A 357 -2.26 -5.94 -30.55
C THR A 357 -3.56 -5.33 -30.05
N ALA A 358 -4.69 -6.00 -30.23
CA ALA A 358 -5.99 -5.48 -29.79
C ALA A 358 -6.71 -6.50 -28.90
N ASP A 359 -7.05 -6.10 -27.68
CA ASP A 359 -7.78 -6.93 -26.73
C ASP A 359 -9.25 -6.49 -26.66
N GLY A 360 -10.14 -7.26 -27.27
CA GLY A 360 -11.60 -7.07 -27.17
C GLY A 360 -12.29 -8.04 -26.21
N GLY A 361 -11.57 -9.02 -25.66
CA GLY A 361 -12.07 -10.07 -24.77
C GLY A 361 -13.26 -10.90 -25.27
N GLY A 362 -13.48 -10.95 -26.58
CA GLY A 362 -14.67 -11.57 -27.17
C GLY A 362 -15.99 -10.82 -26.92
N ILE A 363 -15.94 -9.67 -26.24
CA ILE A 363 -17.12 -8.83 -25.92
C ILE A 363 -17.32 -7.78 -27.01
N VAL A 364 -16.23 -7.19 -27.48
CA VAL A 364 -16.22 -6.21 -28.57
C VAL A 364 -15.33 -6.66 -29.71
N ARG A 365 -15.63 -6.19 -30.92
CA ARG A 365 -14.87 -6.56 -32.12
C ARG A 365 -13.45 -5.99 -32.03
N ALA A 366 -12.44 -6.85 -32.04
CA ALA A 366 -11.02 -6.48 -32.09
C ALA A 366 -10.28 -7.40 -33.08
N ALA A 367 -9.05 -7.05 -33.43
CA ALA A 367 -8.19 -7.94 -34.21
C ALA A 367 -7.91 -9.21 -33.38
N LEU A 368 -8.21 -10.39 -33.94
CA LEU A 368 -8.03 -11.67 -33.24
C LEU A 368 -6.57 -12.13 -33.22
N GLU A 369 -5.76 -11.61 -34.13
CA GLU A 369 -4.33 -11.88 -34.24
C GLU A 369 -3.59 -10.54 -34.31
N PRO A 370 -2.36 -10.44 -33.79
CA PRO A 370 -1.55 -9.24 -33.93
C PRO A 370 -1.34 -8.86 -35.40
N VAL A 371 -1.43 -7.57 -35.71
CA VAL A 371 -1.12 -7.02 -37.04
C VAL A 371 0.33 -6.59 -37.04
N VAL A 372 1.14 -7.18 -37.91
CA VAL A 372 2.59 -6.97 -37.95
C VAL A 372 2.98 -6.18 -39.19
N GLY A 373 3.78 -5.14 -38.97
CA GLY A 373 4.39 -4.31 -40.00
C GLY A 373 3.64 -3.01 -40.26
N ALA A 374 4.40 -1.94 -40.53
CA ALA A 374 3.88 -0.58 -40.72
C ALA A 374 2.78 -0.51 -41.80
N GLU A 375 2.99 -1.14 -42.95
CA GLU A 375 2.05 -1.12 -44.08
C GLU A 375 0.70 -1.78 -43.73
N ALA A 376 0.75 -2.95 -43.08
CA ALA A 376 -0.44 -3.68 -42.68
C ALA A 376 -1.23 -2.92 -41.60
N ILE A 377 -0.52 -2.33 -40.63
CA ILE A 377 -1.13 -1.50 -39.59
C ILE A 377 -1.75 -0.24 -40.18
N ALA A 378 -1.03 0.48 -41.05
CA ALA A 378 -1.53 1.70 -41.67
C ALA A 378 -2.79 1.45 -42.50
N ALA A 379 -2.79 0.38 -43.32
CA ALA A 379 -3.97 -0.03 -44.09
C ALA A 379 -5.14 -0.42 -43.18
N PHE A 380 -4.86 -1.17 -42.11
CA PHE A 380 -5.88 -1.61 -41.15
C PHE A 380 -6.55 -0.43 -40.44
N LEU A 381 -5.77 0.50 -39.89
CA LEU A 381 -6.28 1.69 -39.19
C LEU A 381 -7.01 2.63 -40.15
N SER A 382 -6.48 2.86 -41.35
CA SER A 382 -7.14 3.68 -42.38
C SER A 382 -8.49 3.10 -42.81
N GLY A 383 -8.57 1.77 -42.96
CA GLY A 383 -9.83 1.08 -43.25
C GLY A 383 -10.85 1.21 -42.13
N ILE A 384 -10.42 1.15 -40.87
CA ILE A 384 -11.29 1.38 -39.71
C ILE A 384 -11.78 2.82 -39.67
N ALA A 385 -10.92 3.81 -39.94
CA ALA A 385 -11.32 5.22 -39.97
C ALA A 385 -12.37 5.49 -41.09
N ALA A 386 -12.20 4.85 -42.25
CA ALA A 386 -13.10 5.03 -43.40
C ALA A 386 -14.47 4.35 -43.23
N GLN A 387 -14.54 3.21 -42.52
CA GLN A 387 -15.78 2.40 -42.41
C GLN A 387 -16.39 2.39 -41.01
N GLY A 388 -15.68 2.89 -40.01
CA GLY A 388 -16.09 2.88 -38.61
C GLY A 388 -16.86 4.13 -38.18
N PRO A 389 -17.38 4.13 -36.93
CA PRO A 389 -17.90 5.34 -36.34
C PRO A 389 -16.79 6.38 -36.18
N HIS A 390 -17.14 7.67 -36.26
CA HIS A 390 -16.20 8.75 -36.00
C HIS A 390 -15.64 8.63 -34.57
N LYS A 391 -14.31 8.65 -34.46
CA LYS A 391 -13.59 8.55 -33.20
C LYS A 391 -12.91 9.86 -32.87
N THR A 392 -12.76 10.15 -31.58
CA THR A 392 -11.85 11.20 -31.10
C THR A 392 -10.82 10.55 -30.18
N MET A 393 -9.61 11.11 -30.16
CA MET A 393 -8.53 10.62 -29.32
C MET A 393 -8.04 11.73 -28.40
N ARG A 394 -7.79 11.38 -27.12
CA ARG A 394 -7.20 12.27 -26.14
C ARG A 394 -5.91 11.65 -25.59
N ALA A 395 -4.81 12.39 -25.69
CA ALA A 395 -3.53 11.97 -25.11
C ALA A 395 -3.63 11.85 -23.58
N THR A 396 -3.01 10.81 -23.04
CA THR A 396 -2.83 10.55 -21.61
C THR A 396 -1.56 9.75 -21.38
N VAL A 397 -1.30 9.37 -20.13
CA VAL A 397 -0.23 8.45 -19.75
C VAL A 397 -0.86 7.30 -18.98
N VAL A 398 -0.61 6.06 -19.41
CA VAL A 398 -1.04 4.87 -18.67
C VAL A 398 0.17 4.05 -18.26
N ASN A 399 0.26 3.68 -16.99
CA ASN A 399 1.40 2.94 -16.46
C ASN A 399 2.74 3.53 -16.95
N HIS A 400 2.93 4.86 -16.83
CA HIS A 400 4.11 5.59 -17.30
C HIS A 400 4.44 5.50 -18.81
N ASN A 401 3.53 4.98 -19.64
CA ASN A 401 3.67 4.92 -21.09
C ASN A 401 2.75 5.95 -21.77
N PRO A 402 3.20 6.60 -22.87
CA PRO A 402 2.34 7.45 -23.68
C PRO A 402 1.14 6.65 -24.20
N ALA A 403 -0.05 7.25 -24.10
CA ALA A 403 -1.28 6.58 -24.48
C ALA A 403 -2.34 7.54 -25.04
N LEU A 404 -3.35 6.95 -25.65
CA LEU A 404 -4.50 7.64 -26.21
C LEU A 404 -5.77 7.00 -25.67
N LEU A 405 -6.65 7.81 -25.09
CA LEU A 405 -8.03 7.42 -24.82
C LEU A 405 -8.83 7.61 -26.10
N VAL A 406 -9.52 6.55 -26.54
CA VAL A 406 -10.32 6.54 -27.77
C VAL A 406 -11.79 6.66 -27.40
N PHE A 407 -12.48 7.64 -27.96
CA PHE A 407 -13.92 7.87 -27.72
C PHE A 407 -14.73 7.67 -28.99
N VAL A 408 -15.94 7.16 -28.83
CA VAL A 408 -16.99 7.16 -29.86
C VAL A 408 -18.17 7.97 -29.29
N GLY A 409 -18.36 9.19 -29.83
CA GLY A 409 -19.16 10.19 -29.13
C GLY A 409 -18.53 10.52 -27.77
N ASP A 410 -19.32 10.45 -26.70
CA ASP A 410 -18.85 10.70 -25.32
C ASP A 410 -18.44 9.42 -24.57
N ALA A 411 -18.57 8.24 -25.20
CA ALA A 411 -18.27 6.96 -24.57
C ALA A 411 -16.82 6.53 -24.84
N LEU A 412 -16.11 6.10 -23.80
CA LEU A 412 -14.78 5.51 -23.91
C LEU A 412 -14.87 4.15 -24.63
N ASP A 413 -14.27 4.06 -25.81
CA ASP A 413 -14.18 2.83 -26.64
C ASP A 413 -12.96 1.98 -26.27
N GLY A 414 -11.92 2.59 -25.70
CA GLY A 414 -10.75 1.89 -25.22
C GLY A 414 -9.53 2.78 -25.02
N VAL A 415 -8.41 2.14 -24.71
CA VAL A 415 -7.11 2.77 -24.46
C VAL A 415 -6.07 2.20 -25.41
N VAL A 416 -5.33 3.05 -26.09
CA VAL A 416 -4.18 2.68 -26.90
C VAL A 416 -2.91 3.08 -26.17
N ALA A 417 -2.13 2.11 -25.69
CA ALA A 417 -0.79 2.35 -25.18
C ALA A 417 0.23 2.22 -26.33
N LEU A 418 1.16 3.17 -26.40
CA LEU A 418 2.15 3.25 -27.47
C LEU A 418 3.56 2.94 -26.95
N GLY A 419 4.23 2.01 -27.62
CA GLY A 419 5.68 1.86 -27.54
C GLY A 419 6.33 2.79 -28.55
N ILE A 420 7.26 3.62 -28.10
CA ILE A 420 7.95 4.59 -28.96
C ILE A 420 9.45 4.40 -28.80
N THR A 421 10.13 4.18 -29.93
CA THR A 421 11.59 4.05 -30.01
C THR A 421 12.07 4.86 -31.21
N GLU A 422 13.13 5.63 -31.02
CA GLU A 422 13.74 6.55 -32.00
C GLU A 422 12.74 7.46 -32.73
N GLY A 423 11.68 7.88 -32.04
CA GLY A 423 10.64 8.73 -32.61
C GLY A 423 9.63 7.99 -33.51
N LEU A 424 9.66 6.67 -33.52
CA LEU A 424 8.72 5.81 -34.24
C LEU A 424 7.90 4.96 -33.27
N VAL A 425 6.64 4.73 -33.62
CA VAL A 425 5.73 3.85 -32.91
C VAL A 425 6.09 2.40 -33.23
N THR A 426 6.58 1.66 -32.24
CA THR A 426 7.01 0.26 -32.35
C THR A 426 5.96 -0.73 -31.86
N SER A 427 5.09 -0.33 -30.92
CA SER A 427 3.97 -1.16 -30.48
C SER A 427 2.71 -0.32 -30.28
N ILE A 428 1.57 -0.92 -30.60
CA ILE A 428 0.24 -0.34 -30.42
C ILE A 428 -0.58 -1.39 -29.68
N ASP A 429 -0.77 -1.18 -28.37
CA ASP A 429 -1.57 -2.08 -27.55
C ASP A 429 -2.93 -1.45 -27.28
N PHE A 430 -3.96 -1.94 -27.98
CA PHE A 430 -5.31 -1.41 -27.91
C PHE A 430 -6.20 -2.25 -27.00
N VAL A 431 -6.41 -1.78 -25.77
CA VAL A 431 -7.34 -2.37 -24.81
C VAL A 431 -8.74 -1.84 -25.08
N ARG A 432 -9.61 -2.69 -25.63
CA ARG A 432 -11.03 -2.39 -25.91
C ARG A 432 -12.00 -3.18 -25.06
N ASN A 433 -11.52 -4.22 -24.37
CA ASN A 433 -12.35 -5.01 -23.48
C ASN A 433 -12.95 -4.09 -22.40
N PRO A 434 -14.27 -3.88 -22.38
CA PRO A 434 -14.90 -2.92 -21.46
C PRO A 434 -14.71 -3.30 -19.99
N GLN A 435 -14.44 -4.58 -19.69
CA GLN A 435 -14.15 -5.04 -18.33
C GLN A 435 -12.76 -4.63 -17.82
N LYS A 436 -11.91 -4.09 -18.70
CA LYS A 436 -10.54 -3.62 -18.39
C LYS A 436 -10.41 -2.10 -18.46
N LEU A 437 -11.51 -1.37 -18.51
CA LEU A 437 -11.49 0.10 -18.60
C LEU A 437 -11.81 0.77 -17.25
N ASN A 438 -11.96 0.01 -16.17
CA ASN A 438 -12.33 0.52 -14.85
C ASN A 438 -11.22 1.38 -14.22
N GLY A 439 -9.95 1.06 -14.52
CA GLY A 439 -8.78 1.81 -14.06
C GLY A 439 -8.54 3.16 -14.74
N ILE A 440 -9.43 3.58 -15.66
CA ILE A 440 -9.30 4.86 -16.36
C ILE A 440 -10.18 5.91 -15.69
N GLY A 441 -9.52 6.92 -15.12
CA GLY A 441 -10.16 8.02 -14.43
C GLY A 441 -10.81 8.98 -15.43
N ILE A 442 -12.04 8.70 -15.86
CA ILE A 442 -12.86 9.67 -16.61
C ILE A 442 -13.33 10.79 -15.64
N GLN A 443 -12.39 11.55 -15.07
CA GLN A 443 -12.67 12.78 -14.33
C GLN A 443 -12.44 13.98 -15.25
N GLY A 444 -13.52 14.67 -15.58
CA GLY A 444 -13.50 15.83 -16.48
C GLY A 444 -14.79 15.91 -17.30
N ARG A 445 -15.89 16.26 -16.62
CA ARG A 445 -16.98 17.02 -17.25
C ARG A 445 -16.75 18.49 -16.95
#